data_AF-A0A7L3G3W4-F1
#
_entry.id   AF-A0A7L3G3W4-F1
#
_cell.length_a   1.000
_cell.length_b   1.000
_cell.length_c   1.000
_cell.angle_alpha   90.00
_cell.angle_beta   90.00
_cell.angle_gamma   90.00
#
_symmetry.space_group_name_H-M   'P 1'
#
loop_
_entity.id
_entity.type
_entity.pdbx_description
1 polymer ?
#
loop_
_entity_poly.entity_id
_entity_poly.type
_entity_poly.pdbx_seq_one_letter_code
_entity_poly.pdbx_strand_id
1 'polypeptide(L)'
;ASAGASQGRTDCYGSVSRIKTSGASCKTAKPERLPYCGVRASRKIAEMDLKAMDQYKRLIKKVGEKLCVEPAVIAGIISRESHAGKILKGGWGDNGNGFGLMQVDKNSHKPVGEWNSETHLNQGTNILIEMIKTIQKRFPRWTKDQQLKGGISAYNAGTKNVQSYDRMDIGTTHNDYSNDVVARAQYYKEHGY
;
A
#
# COMPACT_ATOMS: atom_id res chain seq x y z
N ALA A 1 8.46 27.61 -22.49
CA ALA A 1 7.53 26.47 -22.48
C ALA A 1 8.26 25.27 -21.91
N SER A 2 8.06 24.97 -20.62
CA SER A 2 8.60 23.77 -20.00
C SER A 2 7.86 22.56 -20.57
N ALA A 3 8.59 21.70 -21.28
CA ALA A 3 8.09 20.43 -21.77
C ALA A 3 7.58 19.61 -20.58
N GLY A 4 6.26 19.44 -20.49
CA GLY A 4 5.64 18.52 -19.55
C GLY A 4 6.12 17.12 -19.91
N ALA A 5 7.00 16.56 -19.10
CA ALA A 5 7.32 15.14 -19.16
C ALA A 5 5.99 14.38 -19.11
N SER A 6 5.72 13.55 -20.12
CA SER A 6 4.54 12.70 -20.13
C SER A 6 4.64 11.79 -18.92
N GLN A 7 3.93 12.12 -17.84
CA GLN A 7 3.79 11.23 -16.70
C GLN A 7 3.16 9.95 -17.24
N GLY A 8 3.88 8.83 -17.10
CA GLY A 8 3.35 7.53 -17.49
C GLY A 8 1.99 7.30 -16.85
N ARG A 9 1.07 6.68 -17.59
CA ARG A 9 -0.25 6.34 -17.08
C ARG A 9 -0.09 5.41 -15.87
N THR A 10 -0.64 5.78 -14.71
CA THR A 10 -0.54 4.99 -13.46
C THR A 10 -1.91 4.55 -12.91
N ASP A 11 -2.98 4.77 -13.67
CA ASP A 11 -4.37 4.56 -13.24
C ASP A 11 -5.01 3.26 -13.78
N CYS A 12 -4.22 2.31 -14.29
CA CYS A 12 -4.73 1.09 -14.93
C CYS A 12 -5.68 0.29 -14.01
N TYR A 13 -5.38 0.29 -12.71
CA TYR A 13 -6.07 -0.48 -11.69
C TYR A 13 -7.09 0.32 -10.87
N GLY A 14 -7.28 1.61 -11.16
CA GLY A 14 -8.12 2.52 -10.38
C GLY A 14 -7.34 3.73 -9.87
N SER A 15 -8.00 4.60 -9.12
CA SER A 15 -7.38 5.78 -8.51
C SER A 15 -7.77 5.94 -7.05
N VAL A 16 -6.76 6.04 -6.19
CA VAL A 16 -6.92 6.09 -4.74
C VAL A 16 -7.69 7.32 -4.27
N SER A 17 -7.66 8.41 -5.02
CA SER A 17 -8.40 9.65 -4.72
C SER A 17 -9.92 9.50 -4.87
N ARG A 18 -10.40 8.45 -5.57
CA ARG A 18 -11.83 8.16 -5.72
C ARG A 18 -12.35 7.12 -4.73
N ILE A 19 -11.47 6.55 -3.89
CA ILE A 19 -11.84 5.53 -2.92
C ILE A 19 -12.24 6.18 -1.59
N LYS A 20 -13.48 5.93 -1.15
CA LYS A 20 -13.89 6.28 0.22
C LYS A 20 -13.22 5.34 1.22
N THR A 21 -12.72 5.91 2.32
CA THR A 21 -12.01 5.17 3.36
C THR A 21 -12.38 5.69 4.76
N SER A 22 -12.46 4.77 5.72
CA SER A 22 -12.56 5.11 7.14
C SER A 22 -11.21 5.41 7.79
N GLY A 23 -10.10 5.12 7.12
CA GLY A 23 -8.73 5.21 7.66
C GLY A 23 -8.44 4.21 8.77
N ALA A 24 -7.43 4.50 9.58
CA ALA A 24 -6.91 3.63 10.62
C ALA A 24 -7.94 3.38 11.74
N SER A 25 -8.07 2.12 12.15
CA SER A 25 -8.72 1.80 13.41
C SER A 25 -7.90 2.32 14.59
N CYS A 26 -8.51 2.34 15.77
CA CYS A 26 -7.79 2.64 17.00
C CYS A 26 -6.74 1.58 17.38
N LYS A 27 -6.83 0.36 16.83
CA LYS A 27 -5.80 -0.67 17.04
C LYS A 27 -4.50 -0.32 16.28
N THR A 28 -4.62 0.34 15.14
CA THR A 28 -3.48 0.89 14.40
C THR A 28 -3.01 2.22 14.99
N ALA A 29 -3.91 3.13 15.35
CA ALA A 29 -3.52 4.48 15.80
C ALA A 29 -2.89 4.53 17.21
N LYS A 30 -3.29 3.64 18.12
CA LYS A 30 -2.80 3.66 19.52
C LYS A 30 -1.29 3.34 19.64
N PRO A 31 -0.75 2.29 18.99
CA PRO A 31 0.70 2.03 18.98
C PRO A 31 1.53 3.22 18.46
N GLU A 32 0.95 4.01 17.55
CA GLU A 32 1.54 5.25 17.00
C GLU A 32 1.45 6.45 17.96
N ARG A 33 0.93 6.23 19.18
CA ARG A 33 0.73 7.25 20.22
C ARG A 33 -0.22 8.38 19.81
N LEU A 34 -1.19 8.09 18.94
CA LEU A 34 -2.21 9.05 18.53
C LEU A 34 -3.47 8.92 19.41
N PRO A 35 -4.02 10.03 19.92
CA PRO A 35 -5.24 10.02 20.74
C PRO A 35 -6.54 9.95 19.91
N TYR A 36 -6.42 9.85 18.58
CA TYR A 36 -7.53 9.79 17.64
C TYR A 36 -7.29 8.71 16.59
N CYS A 37 -8.35 8.30 15.92
CA CYS A 37 -8.35 7.24 14.91
C CYS A 37 -8.92 7.79 13.59
N GLY A 38 -9.16 6.91 12.63
CA GLY A 38 -9.74 7.21 11.33
C GLY A 38 -8.76 7.84 10.34
N VAL A 39 -9.30 8.49 9.30
CA VAL A 39 -8.51 9.11 8.22
C VAL A 39 -7.46 10.09 8.75
N ARG A 40 -7.79 10.87 9.79
CA ARG A 40 -6.85 11.81 10.41
C ARG A 40 -5.61 11.11 10.96
N ALA A 41 -5.79 9.94 11.59
CA ALA A 41 -4.67 9.15 12.12
C ALA A 41 -3.81 8.60 10.98
N SER A 42 -4.41 7.99 9.96
CA SER A 42 -3.67 7.50 8.78
C SER A 42 -2.82 8.58 8.14
N ARG A 43 -3.40 9.76 7.88
CA ARG A 43 -2.67 10.88 7.29
C ARG A 43 -1.53 11.35 8.19
N LYS A 44 -1.74 11.41 9.52
CA LYS A 44 -0.67 11.77 10.46
C LYS A 44 0.47 10.75 10.45
N ILE A 45 0.16 9.46 10.38
CA ILE A 45 1.18 8.40 10.31
C ILE A 45 1.97 8.51 8.99
N ALA A 46 1.27 8.70 7.87
CA ALA A 46 1.92 8.92 6.57
C ALA A 46 2.85 10.15 6.57
N GLU A 47 2.44 11.24 7.23
CA GLU A 47 3.26 12.43 7.45
C GLU A 47 4.54 12.11 8.25
N MET A 48 4.44 11.36 9.35
CA MET A 48 5.60 10.95 10.16
C MET A 48 6.60 10.07 9.38
N ASP A 49 6.12 9.40 8.34
CA ASP A 49 6.92 8.54 7.47
C ASP A 49 7.49 9.29 6.25
N LEU A 50 6.95 10.46 5.90
CA LEU A 50 7.23 11.16 4.64
C LEU A 50 8.73 11.39 4.39
N LYS A 51 9.46 11.88 5.41
CA LYS A 51 10.91 12.12 5.27
C LYS A 51 11.71 10.86 4.95
N ALA A 52 11.34 9.72 5.55
CA ALA A 52 11.98 8.44 5.25
C ALA A 52 11.52 7.92 3.88
N MET A 53 10.24 8.08 3.56
CA MET A 53 9.66 7.71 2.26
C MET A 53 10.30 8.46 1.09
N ASP A 54 10.69 9.73 1.28
CA ASP A 54 11.27 10.57 0.23
C ASP A 54 12.61 10.00 -0.30
N GLN A 55 13.33 9.24 0.52
CA GLN A 55 14.56 8.54 0.10
C GLN A 55 14.31 7.53 -1.03
N TYR A 56 13.11 6.95 -1.06
CA TYR A 56 12.71 5.93 -2.04
C TYR A 56 11.79 6.47 -3.14
N LYS A 57 11.41 7.75 -3.09
CA LYS A 57 10.40 8.36 -3.97
C LYS A 57 10.69 8.13 -5.45
N ARG A 58 11.93 8.33 -5.89
CA ARG A 58 12.31 8.09 -7.29
C ARG A 58 12.09 6.64 -7.71
N LEU A 59 12.44 5.68 -6.86
CA LEU A 59 12.25 4.25 -7.13
C LEU A 59 10.76 3.89 -7.13
N ILE A 60 10.01 4.38 -6.15
CA ILE A 60 8.56 4.18 -6.03
C ILE A 60 7.85 4.70 -7.29
N LYS A 61 8.15 5.91 -7.74
CA LYS A 61 7.59 6.49 -8.97
C LYS A 61 7.96 5.68 -10.20
N LYS A 62 9.23 5.30 -10.35
CA LYS A 62 9.70 4.47 -11.46
C LYS A 62 8.96 3.13 -11.54
N VAL A 63 8.78 2.45 -10.39
CA VAL A 63 8.05 1.18 -10.34
C VAL A 63 6.56 1.37 -10.61
N GLY A 64 5.96 2.41 -10.05
CA GLY A 64 4.55 2.75 -10.30
C GLY A 64 4.26 3.02 -11.76
N GLU A 65 5.09 3.84 -12.42
CA GLU A 65 5.01 4.10 -13.87
C GLU A 65 5.21 2.82 -14.68
N LYS A 66 6.24 2.03 -14.36
CA LYS A 66 6.54 0.76 -15.05
C LYS A 66 5.40 -0.24 -14.98
N LEU A 67 4.72 -0.33 -13.84
CA LEU A 67 3.68 -1.34 -13.58
C LEU A 67 2.25 -0.78 -13.72
N CYS A 68 2.10 0.48 -14.10
CA CYS A 68 0.84 1.21 -14.20
C CYS A 68 0.02 1.20 -12.89
N VAL A 69 0.69 1.41 -11.76
CA VAL A 69 0.10 1.53 -10.42
C VAL A 69 0.44 2.91 -9.86
N GLU A 70 -0.52 3.60 -9.23
CA GLU A 70 -0.26 4.90 -8.61
C GLU A 70 0.88 4.78 -7.57
N PRO A 71 1.98 5.54 -7.68
CA PRO A 71 3.10 5.43 -6.74
C PRO A 71 2.69 5.77 -5.31
N ALA A 72 1.66 6.61 -5.14
CA ALA A 72 0.99 6.86 -3.87
C ALA A 72 0.46 5.57 -3.18
N VAL A 73 -0.06 4.60 -3.93
CA VAL A 73 -0.51 3.31 -3.38
C VAL A 73 0.67 2.50 -2.85
N ILE A 74 1.76 2.46 -3.62
CA ILE A 74 3.02 1.79 -3.22
C ILE A 74 3.56 2.44 -1.93
N ALA A 75 3.61 3.77 -1.86
CA ALA A 75 4.02 4.49 -0.66
C ALA A 75 3.10 4.24 0.55
N GLY A 76 1.78 4.18 0.33
CA GLY A 76 0.80 3.83 1.36
C GLY A 76 1.05 2.45 1.97
N ILE A 77 1.36 1.45 1.14
CA ILE A 77 1.73 0.10 1.59
C ILE A 77 3.05 0.13 2.34
N ILE A 78 4.09 0.76 1.80
CA ILE A 78 5.41 0.84 2.46
C ILE A 78 5.31 1.48 3.85
N SER A 79 4.51 2.54 3.99
CA SER A 79 4.25 3.18 5.28
C SER A 79 3.58 2.22 6.26
N ARG A 80 2.55 1.49 5.81
CA ARG A 80 1.84 0.54 6.65
C ARG A 80 2.69 -0.67 7.05
N GLU A 81 3.52 -1.17 6.14
CA GLU A 81 4.29 -2.40 6.33
C GLU A 81 5.58 -2.19 7.13
N SER A 82 6.27 -1.08 6.92
CA SER A 82 7.63 -0.93 7.43
C SER A 82 7.96 0.46 7.97
N HIS A 83 7.00 1.38 7.98
CA HIS A 83 7.27 2.80 8.22
C HIS A 83 8.44 3.32 7.37
N ALA A 84 8.43 2.99 6.07
CA ALA A 84 9.54 3.26 5.15
C ALA A 84 10.90 2.71 5.67
N GLY A 85 10.88 1.49 6.20
CA GLY A 85 12.08 0.80 6.68
C GLY A 85 12.48 1.10 8.13
N LYS A 86 11.88 2.09 8.81
CA LYS A 86 12.30 2.52 10.16
C LYS A 86 12.22 1.41 11.21
N ILE A 87 11.33 0.43 11.03
CA ILE A 87 11.11 -0.66 11.98
C ILE A 87 11.81 -1.97 11.57
N LEU A 88 12.51 -2.01 10.44
CA LEU A 88 13.13 -3.23 9.92
C LEU A 88 14.54 -3.45 10.51
N LYS A 89 14.92 -4.72 10.67
CA LYS A 89 16.28 -5.13 11.07
C LYS A 89 16.91 -5.93 9.94
N GLY A 90 17.91 -5.35 9.27
CA GLY A 90 18.52 -5.98 8.09
C GLY A 90 17.53 -6.26 6.96
N GLY A 91 16.48 -5.44 6.84
CA GLY A 91 15.39 -5.64 5.89
C GLY A 91 14.27 -6.58 6.35
N TRP A 92 14.39 -7.23 7.50
CA TRP A 92 13.39 -8.16 8.00
C TRP A 92 12.47 -7.51 9.05
N GLY A 93 11.18 -7.81 8.96
CA GLY A 93 10.13 -7.50 9.94
C GLY A 93 9.26 -8.72 10.21
N ASP A 94 8.12 -8.52 10.86
CA ASP A 94 7.14 -9.58 11.20
C ASP A 94 7.78 -10.88 11.74
N ASN A 95 8.55 -10.76 12.82
CA ASN A 95 9.28 -11.88 13.45
C ASN A 95 10.18 -12.67 12.47
N GLY A 96 10.67 -12.01 11.43
CA GLY A 96 11.57 -12.58 10.42
C GLY A 96 10.85 -13.23 9.23
N ASN A 97 9.55 -12.99 9.04
CA ASN A 97 8.79 -13.52 7.90
C ASN A 97 8.68 -12.51 6.75
N GLY A 98 8.45 -11.23 7.07
CA GLY A 98 8.34 -10.17 6.08
C GLY A 98 9.69 -9.60 5.66
N PHE A 99 9.94 -9.50 4.36
CA PHE A 99 11.16 -8.92 3.79
C PHE A 99 10.91 -7.58 3.09
N GLY A 100 11.79 -6.62 3.36
CA GLY A 100 11.92 -5.33 2.68
C GLY A 100 10.78 -4.34 2.89
N LEU A 101 10.84 -3.22 2.17
CA LEU A 101 9.97 -2.06 2.36
C LEU A 101 8.46 -2.39 2.29
N MET A 102 8.09 -3.31 1.39
CA MET A 102 6.71 -3.80 1.22
C MET A 102 6.41 -5.13 1.94
N GLN A 103 7.31 -5.61 2.80
CA GLN A 103 7.17 -6.83 3.62
C GLN A 103 6.63 -8.05 2.86
N VAL A 104 7.36 -8.49 1.82
CA VAL A 104 7.04 -9.73 1.10
C VAL A 104 7.23 -10.92 2.05
N ASP A 105 6.17 -11.68 2.30
CA ASP A 105 6.19 -12.85 3.18
C ASP A 105 6.96 -14.02 2.53
N LYS A 106 8.06 -14.42 3.18
CA LYS A 106 8.94 -15.51 2.72
C LYS A 106 8.25 -16.87 2.64
N ASN A 107 7.18 -17.08 3.40
CA ASN A 107 6.45 -18.35 3.43
C ASN A 107 5.55 -18.51 2.21
N SER A 108 5.18 -17.39 1.58
CA SER A 108 4.31 -17.34 0.40
C SER A 108 5.10 -17.09 -0.88
N HIS A 109 6.19 -16.31 -0.81
CA HIS A 109 7.01 -15.94 -1.96
C HIS A 109 8.49 -15.94 -1.59
N LYS A 110 9.38 -16.37 -2.49
CA LYS A 110 10.83 -16.18 -2.31
C LYS A 110 11.18 -14.69 -2.46
N PRO A 111 11.68 -13.98 -1.43
CA PRO A 111 12.04 -12.57 -1.57
C PRO A 111 13.24 -12.39 -2.51
N VAL A 112 13.25 -11.31 -3.31
CA VAL A 112 14.33 -11.01 -4.27
C VAL A 112 14.84 -9.58 -4.20
N GLY A 113 16.14 -9.41 -4.49
CA GLY A 113 16.82 -8.12 -4.44
C GLY A 113 17.14 -7.66 -3.02
N GLU A 114 17.77 -6.48 -2.91
CA GLU A 114 17.96 -5.83 -1.61
C GLU A 114 16.63 -5.33 -1.06
N TRP A 115 16.49 -5.32 0.26
CA TRP A 115 15.26 -5.02 1.00
C TRP A 115 14.61 -3.66 0.65
N ASN A 116 15.39 -2.72 0.11
CA ASN A 116 14.99 -1.38 -0.30
C ASN A 116 15.22 -1.09 -1.79
N SER A 117 15.49 -2.12 -2.60
CA SER A 117 15.81 -1.98 -4.02
C SER A 117 14.59 -1.84 -4.92
N GLU A 118 14.82 -1.36 -6.14
CA GLU A 118 13.83 -1.42 -7.22
C GLU A 118 13.34 -2.86 -7.48
N THR A 119 14.22 -3.86 -7.40
CA THR A 119 13.85 -5.28 -7.57
C THR A 119 12.81 -5.71 -6.54
N HIS A 120 13.01 -5.33 -5.27
CA HIS A 120 12.06 -5.60 -4.19
C HIS A 120 10.72 -4.89 -4.40
N LEU A 121 10.76 -3.60 -4.74
CA LEU A 121 9.54 -2.83 -5.01
C LEU A 121 8.77 -3.37 -6.22
N ASN A 122 9.46 -3.84 -7.27
CA ASN A 122 8.83 -4.53 -8.39
C ASN A 122 8.14 -5.83 -7.93
N GLN A 123 8.78 -6.62 -7.06
CA GLN A 123 8.20 -7.86 -6.54
C GLN A 123 6.90 -7.58 -5.76
N GLY A 124 6.98 -6.74 -4.72
CA GLY A 124 5.81 -6.40 -3.89
C GLY A 124 4.66 -5.80 -4.70
N THR A 125 4.97 -4.93 -5.67
CA THR A 125 3.95 -4.33 -6.53
C THR A 125 3.31 -5.35 -7.49
N ASN A 126 4.08 -6.32 -8.01
CA ASN A 126 3.50 -7.39 -8.83
C ASN A 126 2.58 -8.32 -8.01
N ILE A 127 2.94 -8.63 -6.77
CA ILE A 127 2.06 -9.37 -5.84
C ILE A 127 0.75 -8.60 -5.64
N LEU A 128 0.81 -7.29 -5.38
CA LEU A 128 -0.39 -6.44 -5.30
C LEU A 128 -1.23 -6.52 -6.59
N ILE A 129 -0.61 -6.45 -7.77
CA ILE A 129 -1.31 -6.56 -9.05
C ILE A 129 -2.03 -7.90 -9.20
N GLU A 130 -1.39 -9.01 -8.80
CA GLU A 130 -2.02 -10.33 -8.80
C GLU A 130 -3.25 -10.38 -7.88
N MET A 131 -3.16 -9.77 -6.70
CA MET A 131 -4.29 -9.64 -5.78
C MET A 131 -5.42 -8.81 -6.41
N ILE A 132 -5.12 -7.65 -6.99
CA ILE A 132 -6.11 -6.80 -7.68
C ILE A 132 -6.79 -7.57 -8.80
N LYS A 133 -6.03 -8.22 -9.69
CA LYS A 133 -6.59 -8.99 -10.81
C LYS A 133 -7.47 -10.14 -10.34
N THR A 134 -7.12 -10.78 -9.22
CA THR A 134 -7.95 -11.83 -8.63
C THR A 134 -9.26 -11.26 -8.08
N ILE A 135 -9.23 -10.10 -7.41
CA ILE A 135 -10.43 -9.41 -6.93
C ILE A 135 -11.31 -8.94 -8.10
N GLN A 136 -10.72 -8.43 -9.19
CA GLN A 136 -11.44 -8.08 -10.41
C GLN A 136 -12.25 -9.25 -10.98
N LYS A 137 -11.65 -10.45 -11.03
CA LYS A 137 -12.32 -11.67 -11.49
C LYS A 137 -13.43 -12.13 -10.54
N ARG A 138 -13.22 -12.03 -9.22
CA ARG A 138 -14.20 -12.47 -8.21
C ARG A 138 -15.38 -11.52 -8.07
N PHE A 139 -15.15 -10.22 -8.24
CA PHE A 139 -16.16 -9.18 -8.08
C PHE A 139 -16.23 -8.29 -9.35
N PRO A 140 -16.67 -8.84 -10.50
CA PRO A 140 -16.68 -8.10 -11.76
C PRO A 140 -17.69 -6.94 -11.78
N ARG A 141 -18.64 -6.92 -10.83
CA ARG A 141 -19.63 -5.84 -10.66
C ARG A 141 -19.10 -4.64 -9.86
N TRP A 142 -17.95 -4.78 -9.19
CA TRP A 142 -17.31 -3.67 -8.49
C TRP A 142 -16.65 -2.72 -9.49
N THR A 143 -16.59 -1.43 -9.16
CA THR A 143 -15.79 -0.49 -9.95
C THR A 143 -14.29 -0.81 -9.81
N LYS A 144 -13.47 -0.31 -10.74
CA LYS A 144 -12.00 -0.47 -10.63
C LYS A 144 -11.45 0.06 -9.30
N ASP A 145 -11.98 1.19 -8.82
CA ASP A 145 -11.54 1.79 -7.55
C ASP A 145 -11.92 0.89 -6.35
N GLN A 146 -13.08 0.23 -6.40
CA GLN A 146 -13.47 -0.75 -5.38
C GLN A 146 -12.61 -2.02 -5.44
N GLN A 147 -12.27 -2.48 -6.65
CA GLN A 147 -11.39 -3.62 -6.87
C GLN A 147 -9.96 -3.33 -6.42
N LEU A 148 -9.46 -2.10 -6.62
CA LEU A 148 -8.18 -1.64 -6.09
C LEU A 148 -8.16 -1.75 -4.56
N LYS A 149 -9.19 -1.23 -3.88
CA LYS A 149 -9.31 -1.35 -2.42
C LYS A 149 -9.31 -2.81 -1.96
N GLY A 150 -10.08 -3.66 -2.65
CA GLY A 150 -10.10 -5.10 -2.37
C GLY A 150 -8.74 -5.78 -2.59
N GLY A 151 -8.00 -5.41 -3.64
CA GLY A 151 -6.66 -5.90 -3.90
C GLY A 151 -5.65 -5.52 -2.80
N ILE A 152 -5.74 -4.28 -2.30
CA ILE A 152 -4.95 -3.82 -1.15
C ILE A 152 -5.32 -4.62 0.12
N SER A 153 -6.60 -4.87 0.37
CA SER A 153 -7.04 -5.68 1.52
C SER A 153 -6.51 -7.12 1.42
N ALA A 154 -6.59 -7.70 0.22
CA ALA A 154 -6.08 -9.04 -0.08
C ALA A 154 -4.56 -9.15 -0.02
N TYR A 155 -3.80 -8.06 -0.18
CA TYR A 155 -2.35 -8.07 0.00
C TYR A 155 -1.96 -8.51 1.43
N ASN A 156 -2.77 -8.15 2.43
CA ASN A 156 -2.53 -8.52 3.83
C ASN A 156 -3.15 -9.87 4.22
N ALA A 157 -4.40 -10.11 3.86
CA ALA A 157 -5.17 -11.28 4.36
C ALA A 157 -5.46 -12.34 3.30
N GLY A 158 -4.90 -12.19 2.09
CA GLY A 158 -5.20 -13.04 0.96
C GLY A 158 -6.58 -12.75 0.35
N THR A 159 -6.76 -13.18 -0.90
CA THR A 159 -8.00 -12.88 -1.65
C THR A 159 -9.23 -13.48 -1.00
N LYS A 160 -9.14 -14.70 -0.44
CA LYS A 160 -10.28 -15.39 0.20
C LYS A 160 -10.92 -14.61 1.35
N ASN A 161 -10.17 -13.74 2.03
CA ASN A 161 -10.71 -12.87 3.08
C ASN A 161 -11.70 -11.84 2.54
N VAL A 162 -11.48 -11.36 1.31
CA VAL A 162 -12.36 -10.39 0.67
C VAL A 162 -13.64 -11.08 0.18
N GLN A 163 -14.72 -10.89 0.94
CA GLN A 163 -16.04 -11.47 0.64
C GLN A 163 -17.10 -10.41 0.27
N SER A 164 -16.95 -9.18 0.75
CA SER A 164 -17.84 -8.05 0.45
C SER A 164 -17.08 -6.73 0.49
N TYR A 165 -17.63 -5.67 -0.12
CA TYR A 165 -16.94 -4.39 -0.21
C TYR A 165 -16.82 -3.71 1.17
N ASP A 166 -17.93 -3.63 1.91
CA ASP A 166 -17.98 -2.86 3.16
C ASP A 166 -17.26 -3.56 4.33
N ARG A 167 -17.01 -4.88 4.23
CA ARG A 167 -16.41 -5.69 5.28
C ARG A 167 -15.09 -6.34 4.88
N MET A 168 -14.47 -5.92 3.77
CA MET A 168 -13.25 -6.56 3.23
C MET A 168 -12.09 -6.59 4.23
N ASP A 169 -11.99 -5.57 5.08
CA ASP A 169 -10.90 -5.48 6.05
C ASP A 169 -11.14 -6.29 7.33
N ILE A 170 -12.34 -6.81 7.58
CA ILE A 170 -12.55 -7.71 8.73
C ILE A 170 -11.73 -8.98 8.48
N GLY A 171 -10.79 -9.28 9.39
CA GLY A 171 -9.82 -10.38 9.25
C GLY A 171 -8.43 -9.92 8.81
N THR A 172 -8.28 -8.69 8.29
CA THR A 172 -6.96 -8.09 8.07
C THR A 172 -6.31 -7.68 9.39
N THR A 173 -4.98 -7.46 9.40
CA THR A 173 -4.27 -6.92 10.56
C THR A 173 -4.98 -5.65 11.04
N HIS A 174 -5.40 -5.65 12.31
CA HIS A 174 -6.17 -4.57 12.95
C HIS A 174 -7.57 -4.28 12.37
N ASN A 175 -8.07 -5.11 11.45
CA ASN A 175 -9.35 -4.97 10.76
C ASN A 175 -9.50 -3.66 9.97
N ASP A 176 -8.41 -3.10 9.44
CA ASP A 176 -8.41 -1.78 8.81
C ASP A 176 -7.43 -1.62 7.64
N TYR A 177 -6.82 -2.71 7.16
CA TYR A 177 -5.61 -2.62 6.34
C TYR A 177 -5.81 -1.78 5.08
N SER A 178 -6.82 -2.07 4.26
CA SER A 178 -7.04 -1.30 3.02
C SER A 178 -7.56 0.10 3.31
N ASN A 179 -8.40 0.29 4.34
CA ASN A 179 -8.87 1.62 4.72
C ASN A 179 -7.70 2.52 5.13
N ASP A 180 -6.83 2.05 6.02
CA ASP A 180 -5.65 2.81 6.45
C ASP A 180 -4.70 3.07 5.27
N VAL A 181 -4.32 2.05 4.50
CA VAL A 181 -3.42 2.20 3.35
C VAL A 181 -3.97 3.20 2.34
N VAL A 182 -5.26 3.16 2.01
CA VAL A 182 -5.88 4.13 1.08
C VAL A 182 -5.78 5.55 1.63
N ALA A 183 -6.02 5.77 2.93
CA ALA A 183 -5.92 7.10 3.53
C ALA A 183 -4.48 7.62 3.56
N ARG A 184 -3.49 6.75 3.80
CA ARG A 184 -2.06 7.08 3.70
C ARG A 184 -1.65 7.40 2.26
N ALA A 185 -2.12 6.61 1.30
CA ALA A 185 -1.86 6.83 -0.12
C ALA A 185 -2.48 8.15 -0.61
N GLN A 186 -3.68 8.52 -0.17
CA GLN A 186 -4.26 9.83 -0.45
C GLN A 186 -3.37 10.97 0.04
N TYR A 187 -2.80 10.85 1.24
CA TYR A 187 -1.80 11.81 1.73
C TYR A 187 -0.57 11.86 0.81
N TYR A 188 0.04 10.73 0.47
CA TYR A 188 1.22 10.71 -0.41
C TYR A 188 0.95 11.29 -1.80
N LYS A 189 -0.24 11.07 -2.35
CA LYS A 189 -0.65 11.63 -3.64
C LYS A 189 -0.62 13.17 -3.63
N GLU A 190 -1.07 13.79 -2.54
CA GLU A 190 -0.98 15.24 -2.34
C GLU A 190 0.47 15.73 -2.17
N HIS A 191 1.42 14.84 -1.88
CA HIS A 191 2.84 15.13 -1.66
C HIS A 191 3.75 14.64 -2.79
N GLY A 192 3.20 14.47 -4.00
CA GLY A 192 3.97 14.25 -5.22
C GLY A 192 4.40 12.80 -5.49
N TYR A 193 3.70 11.84 -4.90
CA TYR A 193 3.78 10.42 -5.23
C TYR A 193 2.75 10.04 -6.29
#